data_AF-A0A2V8Q8S2-F1
#
_entry.id   AF-A0A2V8Q8S2-F1
#
_cell.length_a   1.000
_cell.length_b   1.000
_cell.length_c   1.000
_cell.angle_alpha   90.00
_cell.angle_beta   90.00
_cell.angle_gamma   90.00
#
_symmetry.space_group_name_H-M   'P 1'
#
loop_
_entity.id
_entity.type
_entity.pdbx_description
1 polymer ?
#
loop_
_entity_poly.entity_id
_entity_poly.type
_entity_poly.pdbx_seq_one_letter_code
_entity_poly.pdbx_strand_id
1 'polypeptide(L)'
;MKYVKEAGLVSRFKGADILHREKLEADLHAVDNYMRAKGYLQARHGEPRVEGIGRKRTGFPVLPLPFLSSTDEALRITIPIVEGRVYRLGEFKIEGNSIFSEAQIKAVIGLNKGDIANGEKVSKGLFEHLK
;
A
#
# COMPACT_ATOMS: atom_id res chain seq x y z
N MET A 1 -4.37 -2.18 -3.77
CA MET A 1 -5.39 -1.11 -3.69
C MET A 1 -6.61 -1.66 -2.99
N LYS A 2 -7.03 -1.00 -1.90
CA LYS A 2 -8.12 -1.42 -1.01
C LYS A 2 -9.43 -0.73 -1.37
N TYR A 3 -9.39 0.53 -1.79
CA TYR A 3 -10.55 1.39 -1.97
C TYR A 3 -10.95 1.60 -3.44
N VAL A 4 -9.97 1.74 -4.34
CA VAL A 4 -10.19 1.84 -5.80
C VAL A 4 -9.91 0.48 -6.43
N LYS A 5 -10.89 -0.05 -7.17
CA LYS A 5 -10.82 -1.37 -7.80
C LYS A 5 -11.29 -1.32 -9.25
N GLU A 6 -10.84 -2.28 -10.04
CA GLU A 6 -11.33 -2.46 -11.42
C GLU A 6 -12.84 -2.73 -11.44
N ALA A 7 -13.47 -2.26 -12.52
CA ALA A 7 -14.89 -2.44 -12.78
C ALA A 7 -15.30 -3.91 -12.80
N GLY A 8 -16.26 -4.26 -11.94
CA GLY A 8 -16.76 -5.61 -11.77
C GLY A 8 -18.00 -5.65 -10.86
N LEU A 9 -18.68 -6.79 -10.81
CA LEU A 9 -19.96 -6.92 -10.09
C LEU A 9 -19.83 -6.61 -8.59
N VAL A 10 -18.76 -7.08 -7.96
CA VAL A 10 -18.50 -6.88 -6.51
C VAL A 10 -18.02 -5.46 -6.19
N SER A 11 -17.15 -4.89 -7.03
CA SER A 11 -16.67 -3.51 -6.86
C SER A 11 -17.79 -2.49 -7.07
N ARG A 12 -18.72 -2.75 -8.00
CA ARG A 12 -19.91 -1.93 -8.21
C ARG A 12 -20.84 -1.92 -7.00
N PHE A 13 -21.15 -3.08 -6.42
CA PHE A 13 -21.99 -3.16 -5.21
C PHE A 13 -21.37 -2.38 -4.03
N LYS A 14 -20.04 -2.36 -3.93
CA LYS A 14 -19.31 -1.62 -2.89
C LYS A 14 -19.00 -0.16 -3.25
N GLY A 15 -19.38 0.32 -4.44
CA GLY A 15 -19.02 1.66 -4.92
C GLY A 15 -17.51 1.90 -5.06
N ALA A 16 -16.72 0.84 -5.19
CA ALA A 16 -15.27 0.87 -5.33
C ALA A 16 -14.80 1.07 -6.79
N ASP A 17 -15.76 1.03 -7.73
CA ASP A 17 -15.58 1.26 -9.18
C ASP A 17 -15.61 2.75 -9.55
N ILE A 18 -16.02 3.62 -8.62
CA ILE A 18 -16.08 5.07 -8.82
C ILE A 18 -14.76 5.68 -8.39
N LEU A 19 -14.14 6.46 -9.29
CA LEU A 19 -12.91 7.18 -8.97
C LEU A 19 -13.21 8.35 -8.02
N HIS A 20 -12.83 8.17 -6.76
CA HIS A 20 -12.73 9.25 -5.79
C HIS A 20 -11.26 9.56 -5.54
N ARG A 21 -10.86 10.82 -5.71
CA ARG A 21 -9.45 11.24 -5.54
C ARG A 21 -8.91 10.90 -4.16
N GLU A 22 -9.68 11.17 -3.11
CA GLU A 22 -9.30 10.87 -1.71
C GLU A 22 -9.05 9.38 -1.48
N LYS A 23 -9.89 8.51 -2.04
CA LYS A 23 -9.72 7.05 -1.94
C LYS A 23 -8.52 6.55 -2.72
N LEU A 24 -8.26 7.15 -3.88
CA LEU A 24 -7.07 6.84 -4.67
C LEU A 24 -5.81 7.24 -3.92
N GLU A 25 -5.74 8.44 -3.36
CA GLU A 25 -4.62 8.90 -2.53
C GLU A 25 -4.37 7.98 -1.33
N ALA A 26 -5.43 7.59 -0.62
CA ALA A 26 -5.32 6.63 0.49
C ALA A 26 -4.73 5.28 0.04
N ASP A 27 -5.10 4.80 -1.15
CA ASP A 27 -4.54 3.59 -1.73
C ASP A 27 -3.08 3.75 -2.18
N LEU A 28 -2.71 4.91 -2.71
CA LEU A 28 -1.32 5.24 -3.07
C LEU A 28 -0.43 5.27 -1.82
N HIS A 29 -0.90 5.86 -0.73
CA HIS A 29 -0.22 5.79 0.56
C HIS A 29 -0.04 4.35 1.05
N ALA A 30 -1.04 3.49 0.86
CA ALA A 30 -0.93 2.08 1.22
C ALA A 30 0.11 1.36 0.36
N VAL A 31 0.22 1.69 -0.94
CA VAL A 31 1.26 1.16 -1.83
C VAL A 31 2.65 1.61 -1.39
N ASP A 32 2.84 2.89 -1.07
CA ASP A 32 4.13 3.39 -0.56
C ASP A 32 4.55 2.66 0.72
N ASN A 33 3.62 2.50 1.66
CA ASN A 33 3.88 1.80 2.92
C ASN A 33 4.23 0.33 2.69
N TYR A 34 3.55 -0.34 1.76
CA TYR A 34 3.86 -1.71 1.36
C TYR A 34 5.27 -1.84 0.78
N MET A 35 5.68 -0.90 -0.08
CA MET A 35 7.03 -0.89 -0.66
C MET A 35 8.10 -0.64 0.41
N ARG A 36 7.85 0.30 1.34
CA ARG A 36 8.74 0.56 2.49
C ARG A 36 8.86 -0.66 3.40
N ALA A 37 7.76 -1.39 3.63
CA ALA A 37 7.80 -2.63 4.40
C ALA A 37 8.67 -3.71 3.72
N LYS A 38 8.85 -3.65 2.40
CA LYS A 38 9.77 -4.54 1.67
C LYS A 38 11.22 -4.08 1.62
N GLY A 39 11.57 -2.97 2.28
CA GLY A 39 12.93 -2.43 2.30
C GLY A 39 13.19 -1.35 1.25
N TYR A 40 12.21 -1.01 0.41
CA TYR A 40 12.31 0.11 -0.53
C TYR A 40 11.99 1.42 0.20
N LEU A 41 12.88 1.87 1.07
CA LEU A 41 12.64 3.07 1.91
C LEU A 41 12.47 4.35 1.08
N GLN A 42 13.09 4.39 -0.09
CA GLN A 42 12.99 5.50 -1.05
C GLN A 42 11.83 5.35 -2.03
N ALA A 43 11.06 4.27 -1.95
CA ALA A 43 9.94 4.06 -2.87
C ALA A 43 8.93 5.20 -2.76
N ARG A 44 8.54 5.73 -3.92
CA ARG A 44 7.50 6.75 -4.05
C ARG A 44 6.71 6.48 -5.31
N HIS A 45 5.39 6.64 -5.22
CA HIS A 45 4.57 6.79 -6.40
C HIS A 45 4.81 8.17 -7.04
N GLY A 46 4.81 8.21 -8.37
CA GLY A 46 4.72 9.45 -9.13
C GLY A 46 3.27 9.85 -9.37
N GLU A 47 3.07 10.91 -10.16
CA GLU A 47 1.74 11.44 -10.43
C GLU A 47 0.88 10.43 -11.20
N PRO A 48 -0.32 10.09 -10.70
CA PRO A 48 -1.21 9.17 -11.38
C PRO A 48 -1.78 9.81 -12.65
N ARG A 49 -1.66 9.11 -13.77
CA ARG A 49 -2.28 9.51 -15.05
C ARG A 49 -3.63 8.83 -15.19
N VAL A 50 -4.68 9.62 -15.42
CA VAL A 50 -6.04 9.12 -15.62
C VAL A 50 -6.45 9.39 -17.06
N GLU A 51 -6.71 8.33 -17.81
CA GLU A 51 -7.10 8.38 -19.22
C GLU A 51 -8.51 7.82 -19.38
N GLY A 52 -9.40 8.54 -20.05
CA GLY A 52 -10.70 8.00 -20.47
C GLY A 52 -10.51 7.04 -21.63
N ILE A 53 -10.88 5.77 -21.47
CA ILE A 53 -10.81 4.75 -22.52
C ILE A 53 -12.16 4.54 -23.23
N GLY A 54 -13.07 5.49 -23.06
CA GLY A 54 -14.40 5.49 -23.66
C GLY A 54 -15.43 4.65 -22.89
N ARG A 55 -16.59 4.47 -23.51
CA ARG A 55 -17.72 3.75 -22.91
C ARG A 55 -17.47 2.25 -22.91
N LYS A 56 -17.43 1.65 -21.72
CA LYS A 56 -17.34 0.20 -21.55
C LYS A 56 -18.66 -0.31 -20.96
N ARG A 57 -19.23 -1.32 -21.61
CA ARG A 57 -20.38 -2.02 -21.05
C ARG A 57 -19.89 -2.98 -19.98
N THR A 58 -20.29 -2.75 -18.74
CA THR A 58 -19.97 -3.61 -17.61
C THR A 58 -21.25 -4.32 -17.16
N GLY A 59 -21.23 -5.65 -17.10
CA GLY A 59 -22.39 -6.47 -16.76
C GLY A 59 -22.10 -7.97 -16.86
N PHE A 60 -23.10 -8.80 -16.55
CA PHE A 60 -22.97 -10.26 -16.65
C PHE A 60 -22.95 -10.68 -18.14
N PRO A 61 -21.92 -11.41 -18.63
CA PRO A 61 -21.83 -11.77 -20.05
C PRO A 61 -22.86 -12.81 -20.48
N VAL A 62 -23.39 -13.60 -19.54
CA VAL A 62 -24.26 -14.75 -19.82
C VAL A 62 -25.76 -14.39 -19.82
N LEU A 63 -26.16 -13.31 -19.14
CA LEU A 63 -27.57 -12.88 -19.07
C LEU A 63 -27.68 -11.36 -19.19
N PRO A 64 -28.35 -10.81 -20.23
CA PRO A 64 -28.57 -9.38 -20.37
C PRO A 64 -29.70 -8.94 -19.44
N LEU A 65 -29.40 -8.79 -18.15
CA LEU A 65 -30.33 -8.23 -17.18
C LEU A 65 -30.27 -6.70 -17.27
N PRO A 66 -31.33 -6.01 -17.73
CA PRO A 66 -31.32 -4.57 -18.04
C PRO A 66 -31.04 -3.68 -16.81
N PHE A 67 -31.20 -4.21 -15.59
CA PHE A 67 -30.90 -3.51 -14.33
C PHE A 67 -29.49 -3.78 -13.79
N LEU A 68 -28.71 -4.65 -14.42
CA LEU A 68 -27.37 -5.08 -13.98
C LEU A 68 -26.27 -4.81 -15.00
N SER A 69 -26.63 -4.38 -16.22
CA SER A 69 -25.68 -3.92 -17.23
C SER A 69 -25.79 -2.40 -17.40
N SER A 70 -24.69 -1.69 -17.26
CA SER A 70 -24.61 -0.25 -17.52
C SER A 70 -23.43 0.05 -18.45
N THR A 71 -23.59 1.11 -19.23
CA THR A 71 -22.52 1.62 -20.10
C THR A 71 -21.98 2.87 -19.44
N ASP A 72 -20.87 2.70 -18.73
CA ASP A 72 -20.21 3.78 -18.01
C ASP A 72 -18.93 4.19 -18.76
N GLU A 73 -18.47 5.41 -18.52
CA GLU A 73 -17.17 5.87 -19.03
C GLU A 73 -16.07 5.17 -18.24
N ALA A 74 -15.26 4.38 -18.94
CA ALA A 74 -14.17 3.64 -18.32
C ALA A 74 -12.92 4.51 -18.25
N LEU A 75 -12.26 4.46 -17.09
CA LEU A 75 -11.03 5.17 -16.82
C LEU A 75 -9.88 4.17 -16.70
N ARG A 76 -8.74 4.49 -17.30
CA ARG A 76 -7.47 3.82 -17.10
C ARG A 76 -6.59 4.68 -16.21
N ILE A 77 -6.16 4.12 -15.08
CA ILE A 77 -5.28 4.81 -14.13
C ILE A 77 -3.91 4.17 -14.22
N THR A 78 -2.90 4.96 -14.60
CA THR A 78 -1.51 4.53 -14.69
C THR A 78 -0.70 5.26 -13.63
N ILE A 79 -0.12 4.51 -12.69
CA ILE A 79 0.66 5.06 -11.58
C ILE A 79 2.12 4.66 -11.79
N PRO A 80 3.01 5.59 -12.17
CA PRO A 80 4.44 5.29 -12.24
C PRO A 80 4.99 5.11 -10.81
N ILE A 81 5.78 4.06 -10.59
CA ILE A 81 6.41 3.81 -9.28
C ILE A 81 7.92 3.93 -9.44
N VAL A 82 8.55 4.71 -8.56
CA VAL A 82 10.00 4.76 -8.43
C VAL A 82 10.36 3.97 -7.19
N GLU A 83 10.93 2.77 -7.39
CA GLU A 83 11.23 1.85 -6.28
C GLU A 83 12.50 2.26 -5.51
N GLY A 84 13.51 2.78 -6.21
CA GLY A 84 14.82 3.08 -5.63
C GLY A 84 15.61 1.82 -5.29
N ARG A 85 16.44 1.87 -4.24
CA ARG A 85 17.26 0.74 -3.79
C ARG A 85 16.65 0.06 -2.57
N VAL A 86 16.91 -1.23 -2.41
CA VAL A 86 16.57 -1.98 -1.19
C VAL A 86 17.60 -1.65 -0.11
N TYR A 87 17.10 -1.22 1.05
CA TYR A 87 17.90 -0.94 2.23
C TYR A 87 17.85 -2.12 3.21
N ARG A 88 18.99 -2.37 3.83
CA ARG A 88 19.13 -3.32 4.94
C ARG A 88 19.48 -2.57 6.20
N LEU A 89 19.07 -3.14 7.31
CA LEU A 89 19.35 -2.65 8.63
C LEU A 89 20.85 -2.76 8.90
N GLY A 90 21.48 -1.60 9.13
CA GLY A 90 22.90 -1.51 9.46
C GLY A 90 23.12 -1.80 10.94
N GLU A 91 23.96 -0.99 11.56
CA GLU A 91 24.17 -1.04 13.01
C GLU A 91 23.14 -0.17 13.72
N PHE A 92 22.58 -0.70 14.80
CA PHE A 92 21.69 0.04 15.68
C PHE A 92 22.42 0.36 16.99
N LYS A 93 22.49 1.65 17.29
CA LYS A 93 22.96 2.17 18.56
C LYS A 93 21.74 2.64 19.35
N ILE A 94 21.64 2.21 20.59
CA ILE A 94 20.55 2.59 21.48
C ILE A 94 21.14 3.59 22.47
N GLU A 95 20.59 4.79 22.51
CA GLU A 95 21.06 5.86 23.38
C GLU A 95 19.93 6.30 24.31
N GLY A 96 20.25 6.70 25.55
CA GLY A 96 19.27 7.21 26.51
C GLY A 96 18.55 6.15 27.36
N ASN A 97 19.04 4.91 27.40
CA ASN A 97 18.53 3.87 28.30
C ASN A 97 19.11 4.01 29.71
N SER A 98 18.27 4.13 30.73
CA SER A 98 18.69 4.17 32.14
C SER A 98 18.32 2.91 32.93
N ILE A 99 17.31 2.15 32.47
CA ILE A 99 16.73 1.01 33.20
C ILE A 99 17.09 -0.34 32.56
N PHE A 100 17.08 -0.44 31.23
CA PHE A 100 17.34 -1.68 30.51
C PHE A 100 18.67 -1.63 29.78
N SER A 101 19.43 -2.73 29.75
CA SER A 101 20.67 -2.81 28.96
C SER A 101 20.37 -2.80 27.45
N GLU A 102 21.33 -2.34 26.63
CA GLU A 102 21.15 -2.34 25.17
C GLU A 102 20.84 -3.74 24.62
N ALA A 103 21.45 -4.78 25.20
CA ALA A 103 21.25 -6.15 24.77
C ALA A 103 19.81 -6.64 25.01
N GLN A 104 19.21 -6.27 26.14
CA GLN A 104 17.81 -6.59 26.44
C GLN A 104 16.86 -5.89 25.48
N ILE A 105 17.10 -4.60 25.21
CA ILE A 105 16.28 -3.83 24.27
C ILE A 105 16.38 -4.41 22.86
N LYS A 106 17.60 -4.79 22.41
CA LYS A 106 17.81 -5.46 21.12
C LYS A 106 17.06 -6.79 21.02
N ALA A 107 17.07 -7.60 22.09
CA ALA A 107 16.37 -8.88 22.13
C ALA A 107 14.84 -8.70 22.04
N VAL A 108 14.28 -7.68 22.69
CA VAL A 108 12.85 -7.39 22.70
C VAL A 108 12.37 -6.86 21.34
N ILE A 109 13.15 -5.98 20.72
CA ILE A 109 12.85 -5.41 19.40
C ILE A 109 12.92 -6.49 18.29
N GLY A 110 13.78 -7.52 18.46
CA GLY A 110 13.83 -8.69 17.58
C GLY A 110 14.33 -8.39 16.16
N LEU A 111 15.10 -7.31 15.97
CA LEU A 111 15.68 -6.91 14.68
C LEU A 111 17.18 -7.21 14.66
N ASN A 112 17.65 -7.90 13.62
CA ASN A 112 19.08 -8.22 13.47
C ASN A 112 19.77 -7.32 12.44
N LYS A 113 21.07 -7.12 12.63
CA LYS A 113 21.94 -6.47 11.64
C LYS A 113 21.90 -7.29 10.34
N GLY A 114 21.62 -6.63 9.22
CA GLY A 114 21.51 -7.25 7.90
C GLY A 114 20.10 -7.63 7.48
N ASP A 115 19.10 -7.55 8.38
CA ASP A 115 17.70 -7.75 8.03
C ASP A 115 17.23 -6.69 7.03
N ILE A 116 16.21 -7.01 6.22
CA ILE A 116 15.57 -6.03 5.35
C ILE A 116 15.00 -4.92 6.23
N ALA A 117 15.23 -3.67 5.84
CA ALA A 117 14.71 -2.49 6.53
C ALA A 117 13.19 -2.39 6.34
N ASN A 118 12.44 -3.25 7.02
CA ASN A 118 10.99 -3.29 6.98
C ASN A 118 10.45 -2.28 7.99
N GLY A 119 9.97 -1.14 7.49
CA GLY A 119 9.41 -0.09 8.34
C GLY A 119 8.27 -0.56 9.25
N GLU A 120 7.46 -1.52 8.81
CA GLU A 120 6.36 -2.07 9.62
C GLU A 120 6.87 -2.96 10.76
N LYS A 121 7.85 -3.84 10.49
CA LYS A 121 8.50 -4.66 11.53
C LYS A 121 9.24 -3.79 12.55
N VAL A 122 9.92 -2.75 12.08
CA VAL A 122 10.60 -1.78 12.93
C VAL A 122 9.59 -1.07 13.83
N SER A 123 8.51 -0.56 13.25
CA SER A 123 7.42 0.07 14.01
C SER A 123 6.82 -0.88 15.05
N LYS A 124 6.52 -2.13 14.68
CA LYS A 124 5.96 -3.12 15.62
C LYS A 124 6.91 -3.43 16.77
N GLY A 125 8.19 -3.69 16.47
CA GLY A 125 9.20 -3.93 17.51
C GLY A 125 9.37 -2.74 18.47
N LEU A 126 9.19 -1.51 18.00
CA LEU A 126 9.29 -0.31 18.83
C LEU A 126 8.02 -0.07 19.67
N PHE A 127 6.82 -0.22 19.11
CA PHE A 127 5.57 0.17 19.79
C PHE A 127 4.88 -0.96 20.55
N GLU A 128 4.95 -2.19 20.06
CA GLU A 128 4.23 -3.32 20.66
C GLU A 128 5.09 -4.07 21.68
N HIS A 129 6.40 -4.15 21.45
CA HIS A 129 7.29 -4.96 22.28
C HIS A 129 7.95 -4.16 23.42
N LEU A 130 8.09 -2.84 23.32
CA LEU A 130 8.70 -1.98 24.35
C LEU A 130 7.68 -1.38 25.33
N LYS A 131 6.54 -2.04 25.55
CA LYS A 131 5.50 -1.56 26.46
C LYS A 131 5.77 -1.89 27.92
#